data_AF-A0A2R6CK47-F1
#
_entry.id   AF-A0A2R6CK47-F1
#
_cell.length_a   1.000
_cell.length_b   1.000
_cell.length_c   1.000
_cell.angle_alpha   90.00
_cell.angle_beta   90.00
_cell.angle_gamma   90.00
#
_symmetry.space_group_name_H-M   'P 1'
#
loop_
_entity.id
_entity.type
_entity.pdbx_description
1 polymer ?
#
loop_
_entity_poly.entity_id
_entity_poly.type
_entity_poly.pdbx_seq_one_letter_code
_entity_poly.pdbx_strand_id
1 'polypeptide(L)' 'MAGDTRAGRGTHPNLHVLTSDSITHSSLVLLVNEDGYVERAYNGQAPAPGTAIDDAWTLIEEW' A
#
# COMPACT_ATOMS: atom_id res chain seq x y z
N MET A 1 -20.67 19.79 -58.75
CA MET A 1 -19.86 18.62 -58.36
C MET A 1 -18.74 19.18 -57.47
N ALA A 2 -18.97 19.39 -56.18
CA ALA A 2 -19.06 18.41 -55.11
C ALA A 2 -17.69 17.80 -54.74
N GLY A 3 -17.28 18.05 -53.49
CA GLY A 3 -16.15 17.42 -52.79
C GLY A 3 -14.80 18.10 -53.08
N ASP A 4 -13.92 18.38 -52.13
CA ASP A 4 -13.78 17.73 -50.83
C ASP A 4 -13.11 18.66 -49.82
N THR A 5 -13.49 18.41 -48.59
CA THR A 5 -13.24 19.13 -47.36
C THR A 5 -11.99 18.53 -46.72
N ARG A 6 -11.10 19.38 -46.20
CA ARG A 6 -10.63 19.38 -44.79
C ARG A 6 -9.22 19.94 -44.69
N ALA A 7 -9.17 21.14 -44.11
CA ALA A 7 -8.04 21.62 -43.34
C ALA A 7 -7.50 20.49 -42.45
N GLY A 8 -6.20 20.27 -42.51
CA GLY A 8 -5.48 19.30 -41.69
C GLY A 8 -5.77 19.54 -40.21
N ARG A 9 -6.62 18.69 -39.66
CA ARG A 9 -6.99 18.63 -38.25
C ARG A 9 -5.80 18.10 -37.46
N GLY A 10 -5.49 18.79 -36.38
CA GLY A 10 -4.23 18.75 -35.63
C GLY A 10 -3.71 17.36 -35.25
N THR A 11 -2.40 17.22 -35.37
CA THR A 11 -1.62 16.19 -34.69
C THR A 11 -1.09 16.81 -33.40
N HIS A 12 -1.84 16.67 -32.31
CA HIS A 12 -1.31 16.91 -30.98
C HIS A 12 -0.30 15.78 -30.68
N PRO A 13 0.99 16.07 -30.40
CA PRO A 13 1.94 15.03 -30.06
C PRO A 13 1.51 14.35 -28.75
N ASN A 14 1.55 13.03 -28.80
CA ASN A 14 1.16 12.07 -27.78
C ASN A 14 1.47 12.53 -26.35
N LEU A 15 0.41 12.68 -25.56
CA LEU A 15 0.50 12.77 -24.11
C LEU A 15 0.92 11.40 -23.57
N HIS A 16 2.22 11.22 -23.34
CA HIS A 16 2.74 10.07 -22.60
C HIS A 16 2.47 10.27 -21.11
N VAL A 17 1.23 10.01 -20.69
CA VAL A 17 0.88 9.87 -19.27
C VAL A 17 0.67 8.39 -19.02
N LEU A 18 1.77 7.72 -18.68
CA LEU A 18 1.72 6.49 -17.91
C LEU A 18 2.11 6.86 -16.49
N THR A 19 1.22 7.60 -15.80
CA THR A 19 1.26 7.66 -14.34
C THR A 19 0.91 6.26 -13.85
N SER A 20 1.93 5.40 -13.75
CA SER A 20 1.87 4.21 -12.93
C SER A 20 1.93 4.66 -11.48
N ASP A 21 0.83 5.21 -10.98
CA ASP A 21 0.64 5.42 -9.55
C ASP A 21 0.46 4.03 -8.94
N SER A 22 1.56 3.38 -8.61
CA SER A 22 1.52 2.13 -7.87
C SER A 22 1.03 2.43 -6.46
N ILE A 23 -0.16 1.93 -6.11
CA ILE A 23 -0.63 1.95 -4.72
C ILE A 23 0.23 0.97 -3.94
N THR A 24 1.20 1.48 -3.20
CA THR A 24 2.00 0.67 -2.27
C THR A 24 1.18 0.44 -1.00
N HIS A 25 0.78 -0.81 -0.78
CA HIS A 25 0.15 -1.21 0.47
C HIS A 25 1.22 -1.45 1.54
N SER A 26 1.21 -0.65 2.60
CA SER A 26 1.96 -0.94 3.82
C SER A 26 1.14 -1.86 4.73
N SER A 27 1.72 -2.96 5.18
CA SER A 27 1.13 -3.78 6.24
C SER A 27 1.56 -3.25 7.61
N LEU A 28 0.60 -3.17 8.55
CA LEU A 28 0.83 -2.86 9.95
C LEU A 28 0.18 -3.96 10.80
N VAL A 29 0.99 -4.62 11.63
CA VAL A 29 0.50 -5.57 12.64
C VAL A 29 0.75 -4.96 14.01
N LEU A 30 -0.29 -4.90 14.83
CA LEU A 30 -0.23 -4.40 16.20
C LEU A 30 -0.42 -5.54 17.18
N LEU A 31 0.42 -5.58 18.21
CA LEU A 31 0.25 -6.43 19.36
C LEU A 31 -0.28 -5.57 20.52
N VAL A 32 -1.47 -5.92 21.01
CA VAL A 32 -2.25 -5.13 21.96
C VAL A 32 -2.53 -5.97 23.21
N ASN A 33 -2.33 -5.40 24.39
CA ASN A 33 -2.60 -6.06 25.67
C ASN A 33 -4.11 -6.03 26.03
N GLU A 34 -4.49 -6.66 27.14
CA GLU A 34 -5.91 -6.77 27.55
C GLU A 34 -6.56 -5.43 27.90
N ASP A 35 -5.77 -4.45 28.34
CA ASP A 35 -6.21 -3.09 28.65
C ASP A 35 -6.36 -2.21 27.39
N GLY A 36 -6.00 -2.73 26.22
CA GLY A 36 -6.10 -2.03 24.94
C GLY A 36 -4.89 -1.15 24.60
N TYR A 37 -3.76 -1.29 25.31
CA TYR A 37 -2.52 -0.59 24.96
C TYR A 37 -1.72 -1.35 23.92
N VAL A 38 -1.12 -0.60 22.98
CA VAL A 38 -0.23 -1.15 21.96
C VAL A 38 1.16 -1.34 22.56
N GLU A 39 1.61 -2.58 22.61
CA GLU A 39 2.91 -2.95 23.16
C GLU A 39 3.96 -3.08 22.05
N ARG A 40 3.55 -3.56 20.86
CA ARG A 40 4.45 -3.69 19.69
C ARG A 40 3.74 -3.37 18.38
N ALA A 41 4.52 -2.89 17.41
CA ALA A 41 4.07 -2.59 16.06
C ALA A 41 5.08 -3.10 15.02
N TYR A 42 4.61 -3.90 14.06
CA TYR A 42 5.41 -4.41 12.94
C TYR A 42 4.98 -3.71 11.66
N ASN A 43 5.91 -2.98 11.05
CA ASN A 43 5.69 -2.22 9.83
C ASN A 43 6.28 -2.94 8.62
N GLY A 44 5.56 -2.89 7.50
CA GLY A 44 6.04 -3.29 6.19
C GLY A 44 5.92 -4.78 5.91
N GLN A 45 6.31 -5.65 6.85
CA GLN A 45 6.20 -7.11 6.72
C GLN A 45 5.65 -7.73 7.99
N ALA A 46 4.90 -8.83 7.85
CA ALA A 46 4.45 -9.60 9.00
C ALA A 46 5.67 -10.17 9.75
N PRO A 47 5.66 -10.19 11.09
CA PRO A 47 6.69 -10.86 11.85
C PRO A 47 6.75 -12.35 11.49
N ALA A 48 7.94 -12.95 11.61
CA ALA A 48 8.04 -14.39 11.51
C ALA A 48 7.15 -15.05 12.59
N PRO A 49 6.50 -16.19 12.30
CA PRO A 49 5.56 -16.80 13.24
C PRO A 49 6.13 -17.03 14.65
N GLY A 50 7.40 -17.43 14.75
CA GLY A 50 8.08 -17.61 16.04
C GLY A 50 8.21 -16.30 16.83
N THR A 51 8.64 -15.22 16.17
CA THR A 51 8.77 -13.89 16.80
C THR A 51 7.42 -13.37 17.31
N ALA A 52 6.35 -13.57 16.54
CA ALA A 52 5.01 -13.17 16.96
C ALA A 52 4.53 -13.95 18.20
N ILE A 53 4.87 -15.24 18.30
CA ILE A 53 4.52 -16.08 19.44
C ILE A 53 5.32 -15.70 20.69
N ASP A 54 6.64 -15.49 20.56
CA ASP A 54 7.50 -15.11 21.68
C ASP A 54 7.10 -13.73 22.24
N ASP A 55 6.80 -12.78 21.36
CA ASP A 55 6.34 -11.46 21.73
C ASP A 55 4.96 -11.52 22.42
N ALA A 56 4.05 -12.41 21.97
CA ALA A 56 2.76 -12.63 22.62
C ALA A 56 2.89 -13.28 23.99
N TRP A 57 3.79 -14.25 24.16
CA TRP A 57 4.07 -14.86 25.47
C TRP A 57 4.61 -13.85 26.48
N THR A 58 5.53 -12.98 26.04
CA THR A 58 6.06 -11.90 26.88
C THR A 58 4.94 -11.01 27.44
N LEU A 59 3.90 -10.72 26.65
CA LEU A 59 2.77 -9.91 27.12
C LEU A 59 1.88 -10.62 28.13
N ILE A 60 1.82 -11.95 28.09
CA ILE A 60 1.01 -12.74 29.02
C ILE A 60 1.75 -12.96 30.34
N GLU A 61 3.08 -13.11 30.30
CA GLU A 61 3.90 -13.45 31.47
C GLU A 61 4.31 -12.24 32.33
N GLU A 62 4.14 -11.00 31.85
CA GLU A 62 4.45 -9.77 32.60
C GLU A 62 3.35 -9.31 33.59
N TRP A 63 2.34 -10.16 33.87
CA TRP A 63 1.27 -9.94 34.86
C TRP A 63 1.41 -10.80 36.12
#